data_AF-A0A1T4JVD5-F1
#
_entry.id   AF-A0A1T4JVD5-F1
#
_cell.length_a   1.000
_cell.length_b   1.000
_cell.length_c   1.000
_cell.angle_alpha   90.00
_cell.angle_beta   90.00
_cell.angle_gamma   90.00
#
_symmetry.space_group_name_H-M   'P 1'
#
loop_
_entity.id
_entity.type
_entity.pdbx_description
1 polymer ?
#
loop_
_entity_poly.entity_id
_entity_poly.type
_entity_poly.pdbx_seq_one_letter_code
_entity_poly.pdbx_strand_id
1 'polypeptide(L)' 'MTINELAHEYEQQYKVLSARLDAMKPLLCVYRGEDLVSLRRKIKIYYDMACECRRTASMLFGYYEEDHDNDRLYQ' A
#
# COMPACT_ATOMS: atom_id res chain seq x y z
N MET A 1 -8.15 12.64 -13.35
CA MET A 1 -7.83 11.43 -12.58
C MET A 1 -8.11 10.22 -13.44
N THR A 2 -7.08 9.73 -14.12
CA THR A 2 -7.08 8.47 -14.87
C THR A 2 -6.81 7.30 -13.92
N ILE A 3 -7.07 6.05 -14.36
CA ILE A 3 -6.75 4.86 -13.57
C ILE A 3 -5.24 4.77 -13.29
N ASN A 4 -4.39 5.14 -14.24
CA ASN A 4 -2.93 5.17 -14.05
C ASN A 4 -2.51 6.26 -13.04
N GLU A 5 -3.14 7.44 -13.06
CA GLU A 5 -2.92 8.46 -12.04
C GLU A 5 -3.31 7.94 -10.65
N LEU A 6 -4.45 7.24 -10.54
CA LEU A 6 -4.87 6.62 -9.28
C LEU A 6 -3.93 5.51 -8.81
N ALA A 7 -3.40 4.69 -9.73
CA ALA A 7 -2.41 3.66 -9.43
C ALA A 7 -1.13 4.28 -8.83
N HIS A 8 -0.65 5.37 -9.42
CA HIS A 8 0.48 6.11 -8.88
C HIS A 8 0.19 6.74 -7.52
N GLU A 9 -1.02 7.25 -7.27
CA GLU A 9 -1.40 7.76 -5.95
C GLU A 9 -1.32 6.65 -4.88
N TYR A 10 -1.85 5.47 -5.15
CA TYR A 10 -1.73 4.32 -4.24
C TYR A 10 -0.28 3.90 -4.03
N GLU A 11 0.57 3.95 -5.06
CA GLU A 11 2.00 3.68 -4.93
C GLU A 11 2.70 4.72 -4.02
N GLN A 12 2.35 6.00 -4.14
CA GLN A 12 2.87 7.05 -3.26
C GLN A 12 2.39 6.89 -1.82
N GLN A 13 1.12 6.53 -1.61
CA GLN A 13 0.60 6.22 -0.28
C GLN A 13 1.34 5.03 0.35
N TYR A 14 1.62 3.98 -0.43
CA TYR A 14 2.46 2.86 0.02
C TYR A 14 3.85 3.31 0.48
N LYS A 15 4.52 4.20 -0.28
CA LYS A 15 5.84 4.74 0.08
C LYS A 15 5.80 5.53 1.38
N VAL A 16 4.80 6.40 1.55
CA VAL A 16 4.60 7.18 2.78
C VAL A 16 4.35 6.27 3.98
N LEU A 17 3.48 5.27 3.84
CA LEU A 17 3.17 4.32 4.91
C LEU A 17 4.39 3.46 5.28
N SER A 18 5.15 3.02 4.29
CA SER A 18 6.39 2.25 4.50
C SER A 18 7.43 3.05 5.27
N ALA A 19 7.65 4.32 4.89
CA ALA A 19 8.57 5.20 5.61
C ALA A 19 8.14 5.41 7.08
N ARG A 20 6.82 5.54 7.34
CA ARG A 20 6.30 5.63 8.72
C ARG A 20 6.53 4.35 9.51
N LEU A 21 6.33 3.17 8.90
CA LEU A 21 6.63 1.89 9.53
C LEU A 21 8.11 1.78 9.91
N ASP A 22 9.00 2.16 8.99
CA ASP A 22 10.45 2.13 9.23
C ASP A 22 10.85 3.04 10.39
N ALA A 23 10.27 4.25 10.48
CA ALA A 23 10.50 5.16 11.59
C ALA A 23 9.99 4.59 12.94
N MET A 24 8.99 3.72 12.94
CA MET A 24 8.42 3.12 14.16
C MET A 24 9.19 1.88 14.64
N LYS A 25 9.90 1.17 13.76
CA LYS A 25 10.62 -0.07 14.11
C LYS A 25 11.57 0.09 15.31
N PRO A 26 12.42 1.14 15.40
CA PRO A 26 13.32 1.32 16.54
C PRO A 26 12.59 1.48 17.88
N LEU A 27 11.37 2.05 17.87
CA LEU A 27 10.58 2.29 19.08
C LEU A 27 10.14 0.98 19.75
N LEU A 28 10.07 -0.13 19.01
CA LEU A 28 9.76 -1.45 19.57
C LEU A 28 10.78 -1.91 20.61
N CYS A 29 12.04 -1.46 20.49
CA CYS A 29 13.10 -1.79 21.44
C CYS A 29 13.04 -0.93 22.72
N VAL A 30 12.41 0.25 22.64
CA VAL A 30 12.36 1.24 23.72
C VAL A 30 11.07 1.11 24.52
N TYR A 31 9.92 0.99 23.84
CA TYR A 31 8.61 1.00 24.49
C TYR A 31 8.40 -0.26 25.33
N ARG A 32 7.60 -0.15 26.38
CA ARG A 32 7.26 -1.23 27.34
C ARG A 32 5.77 -1.16 27.70
N GLY A 33 5.26 -2.22 28.34
CA GLY A 33 3.88 -2.24 28.84
C GLY A 33 2.82 -1.90 27.78
N GLU A 34 1.85 -1.08 28.17
CA GLU A 34 0.74 -0.66 27.30
C GLU A 34 1.18 0.14 26.08
N ASP A 35 2.22 0.96 26.20
CA ASP A 35 2.77 1.72 25.07
C ASP A 35 3.29 0.80 23.98
N LEU A 36 3.95 -0.29 24.34
CA LEU A 36 4.43 -1.29 23.39
C LEU A 36 3.26 -2.03 22.70
N VAL A 37 2.19 -2.34 23.44
CA VAL A 37 0.98 -2.96 22.89
C VAL A 37 0.32 -2.02 21.88
N SER A 38 0.17 -0.74 22.24
CA SER A 38 -0.39 0.31 21.37
C SER A 38 0.47 0.52 20.13
N LEU A 39 1.80 0.56 20.28
CA LEU A 39 2.74 0.68 19.18
C LEU A 39 2.62 -0.49 18.20
N ARG A 40 2.60 -1.73 18.70
CA ARG A 40 2.43 -2.93 17.86
C ARG A 40 1.12 -2.93 17.09
N ARG A 41 0.02 -2.51 17.73
CA ARG A 41 -1.28 -2.37 17.05
C ARG A 41 -1.21 -1.33 15.93
N LYS A 42 -0.60 -0.18 16.19
CA LYS A 42 -0.43 0.89 15.19
C LYS A 42 0.45 0.45 14.01
N ILE A 43 1.55 -0.27 14.28
CA ILE A 43 2.40 -0.87 13.23
C ILE A 43 1.60 -1.84 12.38
N LYS A 44 0.82 -2.74 12.99
CA LYS A 44 -0.03 -3.67 12.25
C LYS A 44 -0.99 -2.95 11.30
N ILE A 45 -1.69 -1.93 11.80
CA ILE A 45 -2.65 -1.15 11.00
C ILE A 45 -1.96 -0.50 9.79
N TYR A 46 -0.83 0.17 9.99
CA TYR A 46 -0.11 0.79 8.87
C TYR A 46 0.47 -0.22 7.89
N TYR A 47 0.91 -1.38 8.38
CA TYR A 47 1.38 -2.47 7.52
C TYR A 47 0.25 -3.00 6.64
N ASP A 48 -0.91 -3.28 7.24
CA ASP A 48 -2.09 -3.76 6.51
C ASP A 48 -2.51 -2.73 5.44
N MET A 49 -2.57 -1.44 5.80
CA MET A 49 -2.85 -0.35 4.84
C MET A 49 -1.82 -0.27 3.70
N ALA A 50 -0.53 -0.39 4.01
CA ALA A 50 0.53 -0.32 3.00
C ALA A 50 0.40 -1.50 2.02
N CYS A 51 0.15 -2.70 2.54
CA CYS A 51 -0.10 -3.88 1.72
C CYS A 51 -1.29 -3.70 0.78
N GLU A 52 -2.40 -3.15 1.28
CA GLU A 52 -3.58 -2.86 0.44
C GLU A 52 -3.26 -1.81 -0.63
N CYS A 53 -2.60 -0.69 -0.28
CA CYS A 53 -2.19 0.32 -1.28
C CYS A 53 -1.35 -0.29 -2.40
N ARG A 54 -0.39 -1.16 -2.05
CA ARG A 54 0.45 -1.84 -3.05
C ARG A 54 -0.37 -2.78 -3.93
N ARG A 55 -1.27 -3.58 -3.34
CA ARG A 55 -2.15 -4.49 -4.08
C ARG A 55 -3.04 -3.72 -5.05
N THR A 56 -3.69 -2.66 -4.58
CA THR A 56 -4.55 -1.81 -5.41
C THR A 56 -3.77 -1.14 -6.52
N ALA A 57 -2.60 -0.55 -6.25
CA ALA A 57 -1.75 0.03 -7.29
C ALA A 57 -1.42 -0.99 -8.38
N SER A 58 -1.02 -2.21 -7.99
CA SER A 58 -0.71 -3.30 -8.93
C SER A 58 -1.92 -3.74 -9.76
N MET A 59 -3.14 -3.73 -9.21
CA MET A 59 -4.37 -4.05 -9.96
C MET A 59 -4.77 -2.94 -10.94
N LEU A 60 -4.41 -1.69 -10.65
CA LEU A 60 -4.80 -0.55 -11.47
C LEU A 60 -3.79 -0.26 -12.60
N PHE A 61 -2.52 -0.59 -12.41
CA PHE A 61 -1.53 -0.44 -13.48
C PHE A 61 -1.87 -1.32 -14.67
N GLY A 62 -1.94 -0.73 -15.86
CA GLY A 62 -2.23 -1.48 -17.09
C GLY A 62 -3.67 -1.99 -17.19
N TYR A 63 -4.58 -1.54 -16.31
CA TYR A 63 -5.98 -2.00 -16.30
C TYR A 63 -6.66 -1.90 -17.67
N TYR A 64 -6.45 -0.79 -18.39
CA TYR A 64 -6.99 -0.61 -19.75
C TYR A 64 -6.16 -1.29 -20.85
N GLU A 65 -4.93 -1.70 -20.56
CA GLU A 65 -4.10 -2.47 -21.51
C GLU A 65 -4.56 -3.93 -21.56
N GLU A 66 -5.04 -4.50 -20.44
CA GLU A 66 -5.63 -5.85 -20.39
C GLU A 66 -6.97 -5.97 -21.15
N ASP A 67 -7.79 -4.90 -21.17
CA ASP A 67 -9.09 -4.91 -21.84
C ASP A 67 -8.99 -4.84 -23.38
N HIS A 68 -7.95 -4.22 -23.93
CA HIS A 68 -7.77 -4.08 -25.39
C HIS A 68 -7.34 -5.37 -26.10
N ASP A 69 -6.68 -6.31 -25.39
CA ASP A 69 -6.30 -7.60 -25.96
C ASP A 69 -7.50 -8.57 -26.05
N ASN A 70 -8.51 -8.43 -25.16
CA ASN A 70 -9.74 -9.21 -25.23
C ASN A 70 -10.62 -8.79 -26.42
N ASP A 71 -10.75 -7.49 -26.70
CA ASP A 71 -11.56 -7.01 -27.83
C ASP A 71 -10.99 -7.38 -29.20
N ARG A 72 -9.67 -7.61 -29.30
CA ARG A 72 -9.02 -8.14 -30.52
C ARG A 72 -9.14 -9.64 -30.71
N LEU A 73 -9.49 -10.40 -29.65
CA LEU A 73 -9.71 -11.84 -29.74
C LEU A 73 -11.10 -12.20 -30.29
N TYR A 74 -12.01 -11.21 -30.36
CA TYR A 74 -13.38 -11.34 -30.88
C TYR A 74 -13.63 -10.56 -32.19
N GLN A 75 -12.58 -10.08 -32.86
CA GLN A 75 -12.61 -9.55 -34.23
C GLN A 75 -11.94 -10.52 -35.21
#